data_AF-A0A7V5UK80-F1
#
_entry.id   AF-A0A7V5UK80-F1
#
_cell.length_a   1.000
_cell.length_b   1.000
_cell.length_c   1.000
_cell.angle_alpha   90.00
_cell.angle_beta   90.00
_cell.angle_gamma   90.00
#
_symmetry.space_group_name_H-M   'P 1'
#
loop_
_entity.id
_entity.type
_entity.pdbx_description
1 polymer ?
#
loop_
_entity_poly.entity_id
_entity_poly.type
_entity_poly.pdbx_seq_one_letter_code
_entity_poly.pdbx_strand_id
1 'polypeptide(L)'
;LDALHDMIDYEQIKRMMEQDIIEVIPLAYMRGRTLNDAFIILDEAQNTTIAQMKMFLTRMGENSKVVVSGDATQIDLPHQQKSGLLDALKRLKPIRGIGQVELTKGDIVRHSLVQEIVRAYEAPSRSGKAEGASKARGS
;
A
#
# COMPACT_ATOMS: atom_id res chain seq x y z
N LEU A 1 2.43 7.95 -11.44
CA LEU A 1 2.37 9.17 -12.28
C LEU A 1 0.97 9.76 -12.24
N ASP A 2 -0.07 8.95 -12.45
CA ASP A 2 -1.47 9.41 -12.45
C ASP A 2 -1.88 10.21 -11.21
N ALA A 3 -1.66 9.69 -10.00
CA ALA A 3 -2.02 10.39 -8.76
C ALA A 3 -1.25 11.71 -8.50
N LEU A 4 -0.10 11.91 -9.17
CA LEU A 4 0.62 13.19 -9.06
C LEU A 4 -0.05 14.27 -9.92
N HIS A 5 -0.65 13.89 -11.06
CA HIS A 5 -1.36 14.81 -11.95
C HIS A 5 -2.60 15.43 -11.31
N ASP A 6 -3.19 14.77 -10.31
CA ASP A 6 -4.28 15.33 -9.51
C ASP A 6 -3.82 16.47 -8.58
N MET A 7 -2.52 16.58 -8.31
CA MET A 7 -1.94 17.54 -7.37
C MET A 7 -1.12 18.64 -8.05
N ILE A 8 -0.49 18.34 -9.19
CA ILE A 8 0.45 19.22 -9.88
C ILE A 8 0.22 19.08 -11.40
N ASP A 9 0.30 20.20 -12.12
CA ASP A 9 0.16 20.22 -13.57
C ASP A 9 1.18 19.29 -14.25
N TYR A 10 0.76 18.63 -15.33
CA TYR A 10 1.57 17.66 -16.08
C TYR A 10 2.95 18.20 -16.49
N GLU A 11 2.99 19.41 -17.06
CA GLU A 11 4.23 20.04 -17.51
C GLU A 11 5.19 20.36 -16.35
N GLN A 12 4.65 20.66 -15.17
CA GLN A 12 5.47 20.92 -13.98
C GLN A 12 6.08 19.62 -13.45
N ILE A 13 5.30 18.53 -13.35
CA ILE A 13 5.82 17.22 -12.95
C ILE A 13 6.91 16.77 -13.91
N LYS A 14 6.69 16.91 -15.22
CA LYS A 14 7.67 16.53 -16.22
C LYS A 14 8.98 17.29 -16.03
N ARG A 15 8.93 18.61 -15.82
CA ARG A 15 10.12 19.42 -15.53
C ARG A 15 10.82 18.98 -14.24
N MET A 16 10.08 18.70 -13.18
CA MET A 16 10.65 18.24 -11.91
C MET A 16 11.32 16.87 -12.04
N MET A 17 10.75 15.97 -12.84
CA MET A 17 11.37 14.67 -13.17
C MET A 17 12.62 14.85 -14.03
N GLU A 18 12.60 15.73 -15.04
CA GLU A 18 13.76 16.04 -15.89
C GLU A 18 14.91 16.72 -15.13
N GLN A 19 14.60 17.41 -14.04
CA GLN A 19 15.56 18.07 -13.15
C GLN A 19 15.98 17.18 -11.97
N ASP A 20 15.58 15.90 -11.94
CA ASP A 20 15.82 14.95 -10.85
C ASP A 20 15.32 15.44 -9.46
N ILE A 21 14.36 16.38 -9.44
CA ILE A 21 13.70 16.84 -8.21
C ILE A 21 12.75 15.77 -7.69
N ILE A 22 12.08 15.06 -8.60
CA ILE A 22 11.24 13.91 -8.30
C ILE A 22 11.83 12.70 -9.00
N GLU A 23 12.11 11.64 -8.23
CA GLU A 23 12.55 10.35 -8.76
C GLU A 23 11.48 9.29 -8.44
N VAL A 24 11.01 8.58 -9.47
CA VAL A 24 10.18 7.38 -9.31
C VAL A 24 10.98 6.19 -9.81
N ILE A 25 11.53 5.40 -8.88
CA ILE A 25 12.40 4.27 -9.22
C ILE A 25 11.99 2.98 -8.50
N PRO A 26 12.24 1.80 -9.09
CA PRO A 26 11.94 0.54 -8.44
C PRO A 26 12.86 0.29 -7.25
N LEU A 27 12.37 -0.45 -6.26
CA LEU A 27 13.11 -0.77 -5.03
C LEU A 27 14.50 -1.38 -5.29
N ALA A 28 14.67 -2.16 -6.37
CA ALA A 28 15.94 -2.77 -6.74
C ALA A 28 17.07 -1.76 -7.00
N TYR A 29 16.74 -0.54 -7.43
CA TYR A 29 17.69 0.52 -7.76
C TYR A 29 18.20 1.25 -6.50
N MET A 30 17.62 0.97 -5.34
CA MET A 30 18.07 1.55 -4.07
C MET A 30 19.34 0.88 -3.54
N ARG A 31 19.71 -0.29 -4.06
CA ARG A 31 20.88 -1.03 -3.59
C ARG A 31 22.16 -0.20 -3.76
N GLY A 32 22.89 -0.01 -2.67
CA GLY A 32 24.17 0.71 -2.70
C GLY A 32 24.04 2.24 -2.76
N ARG A 33 22.82 2.79 -2.85
CA ARG A 33 22.60 4.24 -2.71
C ARG A 33 22.68 4.67 -1.24
N THR A 34 23.07 5.91 -1.02
CA THR A 34 22.80 6.66 0.21
C THR A 34 21.98 7.87 -0.20
N LEU A 35 20.82 8.03 0.40
CA LEU A 35 19.85 9.08 0.07
C LEU A 35 20.00 10.18 1.11
N ASN A 36 20.77 11.22 0.78
CA ASN A 36 20.94 12.42 1.62
C ASN A 36 20.02 13.53 1.12
N ASP A 37 19.67 14.46 2.02
CA ASP A 37 18.88 15.67 1.72
C ASP A 37 17.58 15.39 0.95
N ALA A 38 16.91 14.26 1.26
CA ALA A 38 15.77 13.78 0.49
C ALA A 38 14.57 13.38 1.37
N PHE A 39 13.37 13.52 0.78
CA PHE A 39 12.13 12.93 1.31
C PHE A 39 11.78 11.70 0.48
N ILE A 40 11.79 10.52 1.10
CA ILE A 40 11.67 9.24 0.40
C ILE A 40 10.38 8.54 0.83
N ILE A 41 9.61 8.05 -0.13
CA ILE A 41 8.42 7.25 0.11
C ILE A 41 8.65 5.85 -0.48
N LEU A 42 8.50 4.82 0.35
CA LEU A 42 8.32 3.46 -0.10
C LEU A 42 6.84 3.11 -0.01
N ASP A 43 6.20 2.96 -1.16
CA ASP A 43 4.81 2.55 -1.25
C ASP A 43 4.66 1.04 -1.47
N GLU A 44 3.47 0.52 -1.16
CA GLU A 44 3.14 -0.92 -1.27
C GLU A 44 4.12 -1.82 -0.51
N ALA A 45 4.59 -1.35 0.65
CA ALA A 45 5.65 -2.00 1.41
C ALA A 45 5.32 -3.41 1.90
N GLN A 46 4.03 -3.79 1.93
CA GLN A 46 3.60 -5.14 2.26
C GLN A 46 4.20 -6.20 1.32
N ASN A 47 4.54 -5.80 0.09
CA ASN A 47 5.15 -6.65 -0.96
C ASN A 47 6.68 -6.69 -0.88
N THR A 48 7.28 -6.15 0.17
CA THR A 48 8.71 -6.29 0.41
C THR A 48 9.01 -7.51 1.28
N THR A 49 10.15 -8.14 1.03
CA THR A 49 10.74 -9.10 1.98
C THR A 49 11.44 -8.38 3.12
N ILE A 50 11.71 -9.10 4.22
CA ILE A 50 12.53 -8.59 5.33
C ILE A 50 13.90 -8.07 4.83
N ALA A 51 14.53 -8.79 3.90
CA ALA A 51 15.84 -8.39 3.36
C ALA A 51 15.75 -7.09 2.56
N GLN A 52 14.71 -6.94 1.72
CA GLN A 52 14.47 -5.72 0.95
C GLN A 52 14.12 -4.52 1.83
N MET A 53 13.26 -4.72 2.84
CA MET A 53 12.92 -3.68 3.82
C MET A 53 14.16 -3.19 4.58
N LYS A 54 14.98 -4.12 5.09
CA LYS A 54 16.25 -3.77 5.76
C LYS A 54 17.21 -3.06 4.81
N MET A 55 17.34 -3.54 3.58
CA MET A 55 18.17 -2.91 2.55
C MET A 55 17.74 -1.46 2.33
N PHE A 56 16.43 -1.23 2.16
CA PHE A 56 15.84 0.09 1.93
C PHE A 56 16.05 1.06 3.10
N LEU A 57 15.65 0.66 4.31
CA LEU A 57 15.73 1.53 5.49
C LEU A 57 17.17 1.96 5.80
N THR A 58 18.16 1.12 5.46
CA THR A 58 19.58 1.45 5.63
C THR A 58 20.17 2.31 4.50
N ARG A 59 19.35 2.76 3.53
CA ARG A 59 19.78 3.75 2.52
C ARG A 59 19.55 5.19 2.98
N MET A 60 18.77 5.40 4.05
CA MET A 60 18.54 6.72 4.63
C MET A 60 19.87 7.37 5.05
N GLY A 61 20.15 8.55 4.52
CA GLY A 61 21.31 9.35 4.83
C GLY A 61 21.00 10.58 5.68
N GLU A 62 21.90 11.55 5.69
CA GLU A 62 21.79 12.79 6.44
C GLU A 62 20.64 13.66 5.90
N ASN A 63 20.06 14.49 6.77
CA ASN A 63 18.97 15.43 6.46
C ASN A 63 17.78 14.83 5.69
N SER A 64 17.55 13.53 5.84
CA SER A 64 16.53 12.82 5.08
C SER A 64 15.35 12.39 5.93
N LYS A 65 14.22 12.12 5.29
CA LYS A 65 13.04 11.57 5.94
C LYS A 65 12.44 10.46 5.08
N VAL A 66 12.20 9.31 5.71
CA VAL A 66 11.60 8.15 5.05
C VAL A 66 10.19 7.95 5.56
N VAL A 67 9.25 7.75 4.64
CA VAL A 67 7.89 7.29 4.90
C VAL A 67 7.70 5.95 4.22
N VAL A 68 7.14 4.99 4.94
CA VAL A 68 6.82 3.66 4.41
C VAL A 68 5.31 3.48 4.53
N SER A 69 4.62 3.26 3.42
CA SER A 69 3.18 2.96 3.35
C SER A 69 2.94 1.55 2.87
N GLY A 70 1.83 0.96 3.30
CA GLY A 70 1.39 -0.35 2.82
C GLY A 70 0.19 -0.88 3.61
N ASP A 71 -0.50 -1.85 3.02
CA ASP A 71 -1.64 -2.54 3.63
C ASP A 71 -1.23 -3.96 4.05
N ALA A 72 -1.17 -4.20 5.37
CA ALA A 72 -0.80 -5.48 5.94
C ALA A 72 -1.76 -6.64 5.57
N THR A 73 -2.96 -6.35 5.07
CA THR A 73 -3.95 -7.35 4.65
C THR A 73 -3.80 -7.79 3.20
N GLN A 74 -3.03 -7.05 2.38
CA GLN A 74 -2.88 -7.27 0.93
C GLN A 74 -1.47 -7.74 0.56
N ILE A 75 -0.91 -8.67 1.34
CA ILE A 75 0.45 -9.19 1.10
C ILE A 75 0.44 -10.08 -0.15
N ASP A 76 1.14 -9.62 -1.20
CA ASP A 76 1.38 -10.38 -2.43
C ASP A 76 2.85 -10.78 -2.52
N LEU A 77 3.22 -11.81 -1.74
CA LEU A 77 4.55 -12.39 -1.73
C LEU A 77 4.50 -13.87 -2.11
N PRO A 78 5.54 -14.41 -2.77
CA PRO A 78 5.65 -15.84 -3.03
C PRO A 78 5.48 -16.67 -1.75
N HIS A 79 4.85 -17.84 -1.87
CA HIS A 79 4.57 -18.73 -0.74
C HIS A 79 5.84 -18.94 0.12
N GLN A 80 5.67 -18.81 1.45
CA GLN A 80 6.70 -18.91 2.50
C GLN A 80 7.57 -17.66 2.77
N GLN A 81 7.46 -16.58 2.00
CA GLN A 81 8.18 -15.34 2.35
C GLN A 81 7.41 -14.52 3.39
N LYS A 82 8.13 -14.05 4.41
CA LYS A 82 7.59 -13.12 5.42
C LYS A 82 7.66 -11.69 4.90
N SER A 83 6.56 -10.95 5.07
CA SER A 83 6.51 -9.52 4.75
C SER A 83 7.48 -8.70 5.61
N GLY A 84 8.27 -7.87 4.95
CA GLY A 84 9.18 -6.91 5.56
C GLY A 84 8.44 -5.81 6.32
N LEU A 85 7.26 -5.40 5.85
CA LEU A 85 6.42 -4.42 6.55
C LEU A 85 5.98 -4.94 7.92
N LEU A 86 5.39 -6.13 7.97
CA LEU A 86 4.94 -6.74 9.23
C LEU A 86 6.09 -6.98 10.22
N ASP A 87 7.26 -7.37 9.72
CA ASP A 87 8.46 -7.54 10.53
C ASP A 87 8.99 -6.20 11.05
N ALA A 88 9.04 -5.16 10.22
CA ALA A 88 9.45 -3.81 10.58
C ALA A 88 8.55 -3.17 11.64
N LEU A 89 7.23 -3.29 11.52
CA LEU A 89 6.28 -2.78 12.52
C LEU A 89 6.58 -3.35 13.92
N LYS A 90 7.01 -4.60 14.01
CA LYS A 90 7.38 -5.23 15.29
C LYS A 90 8.78 -4.80 15.76
N ARG A 91 9.78 -4.88 14.88
CA ARG A 91 11.19 -4.66 15.23
C ARG A 91 11.55 -3.21 15.50
N LEU A 92 10.92 -2.28 14.79
CA LEU A 92 11.27 -0.87 14.83
C LEU A 92 10.49 -0.09 15.91
N LYS A 93 9.47 -0.71 16.52
CA LYS A 93 8.67 -0.13 17.60
C LYS A 93 9.49 0.50 18.75
N PRO A 94 10.59 -0.09 19.25
CA PRO A 94 11.37 0.52 20.34
C PRO A 94 12.36 1.60 19.88
N ILE A 95 12.51 1.85 18.57
CA ILE A 95 13.55 2.76 18.06
C ILE A 95 13.06 4.20 18.13
N ARG A 96 13.79 5.03 18.88
CA ARG A 96 13.53 6.47 18.97
C ARG A 96 13.70 7.13 17.60
N GLY A 97 12.75 7.97 17.21
CA GLY A 97 12.74 8.65 15.91
C GLY A 97 11.94 7.93 14.83
N ILE A 98 11.40 6.73 15.11
CA ILE A 98 10.48 6.03 14.21
C ILE A 98 9.07 6.14 14.77
N GLY A 99 8.14 6.69 13.98
CA GLY A 99 6.71 6.70 14.26
C GLY A 99 5.98 5.60 13.49
N GLN A 100 4.90 5.09 14.05
CA GLN A 100 3.97 4.19 13.36
C GLN A 100 2.58 4.81 13.40
N VAL A 101 1.93 4.89 12.25
CA VAL A 101 0.57 5.42 12.10
C VAL A 101 -0.26 4.31 11.47
N GLU A 102 -1.29 3.87 12.19
CA GLU A 102 -2.27 2.91 11.69
C GLU A 102 -3.52 3.68 11.27
N LEU A 103 -3.85 3.60 9.98
CA LEU A 103 -5.08 4.14 9.43
C LEU A 103 -6.17 3.07 9.50
N THR A 104 -7.37 3.50 9.87
CA THR A 104 -8.53 2.63 10.04
C THR A 104 -9.50 2.77 8.86
N LYS A 105 -10.55 1.94 8.83
CA LYS A 105 -11.64 2.11 7.86
C LYS A 105 -12.32 3.48 7.94
N GLY A 106 -12.27 4.13 9.10
CA GLY A 106 -12.83 5.48 9.28
C GLY A 106 -12.06 6.57 8.55
N ASP A 107 -10.79 6.32 8.24
CA ASP A 107 -9.90 7.26 7.54
C ASP A 107 -10.02 7.14 6.00
N ILE A 108 -10.82 6.18 5.52
CA ILE A 108 -11.01 5.92 4.09
C ILE A 108 -12.06 6.89 3.54
N VAL A 109 -11.59 7.89 2.79
CA VAL A 109 -12.46 8.75 1.98
C VAL A 109 -12.54 8.19 0.56
N ARG A 110 -13.73 7.72 0.17
CA ARG A 110 -14.01 7.21 -1.18
C ARG A 110 -15.25 7.88 -1.72
N HIS A 111 -15.33 7.99 -3.04
CA HIS A 111 -16.53 8.45 -3.73
C HIS A 111 -17.75 7.61 -3.31
N SER A 112 -18.92 8.25 -3.14
CA SER A 112 -20.16 7.59 -2.67
C SER A 112 -20.50 6.33 -3.47
N LEU A 113 -20.41 6.43 -4.81
CA LEU A 113 -20.62 5.30 -5.71
C LEU A 113 -19.70 4.09 -5.41
N VAL A 114 -18.42 4.33 -5.10
CA VAL A 114 -17.49 3.25 -4.76
C VAL A 114 -17.89 2.58 -3.45
N GLN A 115 -18.38 3.35 -2.47
CA GLN A 115 -18.90 2.77 -1.23
C GLN A 115 -20.16 1.92 -1.47
N GLU A 116 -21.08 2.38 -2.32
CA GLU A 116 -22.27 1.60 -2.71
C GLU A 116 -21.89 0.29 -3.41
N ILE A 117 -20.92 0.35 -4.33
CA ILE A 117 -20.39 -0.84 -5.01
C ILE A 117 -19.80 -1.82 -3.98
N VAL A 118 -18.92 -1.37 -3.09
CA VAL A 118 -18.32 -2.25 -2.06
C VAL A 118 -19.40 -2.90 -1.20
N ARG A 119 -20.39 -2.13 -0.72
CA ARG A 119 -21.51 -2.67 0.08
C ARG A 119 -22.32 -3.72 -0.67
N ALA A 120 -22.54 -3.54 -1.98
CA ALA A 120 -23.27 -4.51 -2.79
C ALA A 120 -22.52 -5.85 -2.90
N TYR A 121 -21.19 -5.84 -2.98
CA TYR A 121 -20.35 -7.05 -3.00
C TYR A 121 -20.16 -7.70 -1.62
N GLU A 122 -20.21 -6.92 -0.54
CA GLU A 122 -20.14 -7.43 0.84
C GLU A 122 -21.48 -8.04 1.32
N ALA A 123 -22.59 -7.75 0.65
CA ALA A 123 -23.88 -8.32 0.98
C ALA A 123 -23.91 -9.85 0.70
N PRO A 124 -24.37 -10.69 1.64
CA PRO A 124 -24.52 -12.12 1.40
C PRO A 124 -25.40 -12.35 0.18
N SER A 125 -24.94 -13.20 -0.75
CA SER A 125 -25.74 -13.55 -1.92
C SER A 125 -27.09 -14.13 -1.47
N ARG A 126 -28.18 -13.42 -1.74
CA ARG A 126 -29.54 -13.96 -1.63
C ARG A 126 -29.76 -14.95 -2.76
N SER A 127 -29.12 -16.10 -2.71
CA SER A 127 -29.37 -17.20 -3.64
C SER A 127 -29.29 -18.53 -2.90
N GLY A 128 -30.46 -19.11 -2.61
CA GLY A 128 -30.55 -20.54 -2.31
C GLY A 128 -31.53 -21.00 -1.22
N LYS A 129 -32.73 -20.41 -1.05
CA LYS A 129 -33.87 -21.10 -0.40
C LYS A 129 -35.21 -20.67 -0.99
N ALA A 130 -35.52 -21.12 -2.20
CA ALA A 130 -36.88 -21.06 -2.75
C ALA A 130 -37.12 -22.09 -3.87
N GLU A 131 -36.69 -23.34 -3.71
CA GLU A 131 -37.15 -24.46 -4.56
C GLU A 131 -37.45 -25.66 -3.67
N GLY A 132 -38.69 -25.75 -3.21
CA GLY A 132 -39.14 -26.80 -2.32
C GLY A 132 -40.63 -26.71 -1.99
N ALA A 133 -41.49 -26.45 -2.98
CA ALA A 133 -42.94 -26.50 -2.80
C ALA A 133 -43.70 -26.64 -4.12
N SER A 134 -43.44 -27.69 -4.92
CA SER A 134 -44.45 -28.17 -5.89
C SER A 134 -44.09 -29.56 -6.42
N LYS A 135 -44.50 -30.62 -5.72
CA LYS A 135 -44.82 -31.95 -6.28
C LYS A 135 -45.33 -32.89 -5.17
N ALA A 136 -46.57 -32.66 -4.75
CA ALA A 136 -47.38 -33.66 -4.05
C ALA A 136 -48.86 -33.29 -4.23
N ARG A 137 -49.43 -33.62 -5.39
CA ARG A 137 -50.88 -33.77 -5.65
C ARG A 137 -51.11 -34.18 -7.11
N GLY A 138 -51.87 -35.25 -7.32
CA GLY A 138 -52.26 -35.81 -8.63
C GLY A 138 -51.58 -37.16 -8.86
N SER A 139 -52.12 -38.26 -8.32
CA SER A 139 -53.25 -39.08 -8.82
C SER A 139 -52.75 -40.22 -9.68
#